data_AF-A0A920G5T7-F1
#
_entry.id   AF-A0A920G5T7-F1
#
_cell.length_a   1.000
_cell.length_b   1.000
_cell.length_c   1.000
_cell.angle_alpha   90.00
_cell.angle_beta   90.00
_cell.angle_gamma   90.00
#
_symmetry.space_group_name_H-M   'P 1'
#
loop_
_entity.id
_entity.type
_entity.pdbx_description
1 polymer ?
#
loop_
_entity_poly.entity_id
_entity_poly.type
_entity_poly.pdbx_seq_one_letter_code
_entity_poly.pdbx_strand_id
1 'polypeptide(L)'
;MPHGDWPCRLEVQLARDDYDALAGGLAAGHIIECGQQATGGNYAFFQEVPSFDNPGYPIAEIEANGNFTITKHPGTGGLVSVGTVKSQLLYEISDPAYLNPDVIAHFDSLKIEQVGEDRVYVSGHRLQPTFDPQGMY
;
A
#
# COMPACT_ATOMS: atom_id res chain seq x y z
N MET A 1 -5.86 39.63 -3.10
CA MET A 1 -5.65 38.16 -3.16
C MET A 1 -5.03 37.74 -1.84
N PRO A 2 -5.57 36.70 -1.17
CA PRO A 2 -4.98 35.38 -1.38
C PRO A 2 -5.99 34.21 -1.44
N HIS A 3 -5.56 33.20 -2.20
CA HIS A 3 -5.72 31.75 -2.06
C HIS A 3 -7.13 31.21 -1.75
N GLY A 4 -7.84 30.56 -2.67
CA GLY A 4 -7.35 29.60 -3.67
C GLY A 4 -7.84 28.22 -3.26
N ASP A 5 -9.11 27.94 -3.56
CA ASP A 5 -9.73 26.63 -3.48
C ASP A 5 -8.94 25.64 -4.34
N TRP A 6 -8.40 24.59 -3.72
CA TRP A 6 -7.79 23.46 -4.41
C TRP A 6 -8.78 22.28 -4.37
N PRO A 7 -9.35 21.84 -5.51
CA PRO A 7 -10.31 20.74 -5.54
C PRO A 7 -9.58 19.43 -5.77
N CYS A 8 -8.92 18.89 -4.75
CA CYS A 8 -8.43 17.50 -4.76
C CYS A 8 -8.73 16.82 -3.42
N ARG A 9 -9.95 17.02 -2.91
CA ARG A 9 -10.50 16.16 -1.86
C ARG A 9 -11.33 15.06 -2.54
N LEU A 10 -10.78 13.87 -2.62
CA LEU A 10 -11.58 12.68 -2.90
C LEU A 10 -12.50 12.49 -1.67
N GLU A 11 -13.76 12.91 -1.78
CA GLU A 11 -14.76 12.67 -0.73
C GLU A 11 -15.22 11.21 -0.79
N VAL A 12 -14.37 10.30 -0.29
CA VAL A 12 -14.89 9.08 0.31
C VAL A 12 -15.35 9.49 1.71
N GLN A 13 -16.65 9.37 1.99
CA GLN A 13 -17.20 9.58 3.33
C GLN A 13 -16.76 8.42 4.25
N LEU A 14 -15.46 8.38 4.59
CA LEU A 14 -14.98 7.54 5.67
C LEU A 14 -15.36 8.26 6.97
N ALA A 15 -16.23 7.65 7.77
CA ALA A 15 -16.41 8.10 9.14
C ALA A 15 -15.04 8.09 9.81
N ARG A 16 -14.71 9.10 10.63
CA ARG A 16 -13.41 9.21 11.31
C ARG A 16 -13.05 8.00 12.18
N ASP A 17 -14.00 7.10 12.37
CA ASP A 17 -13.93 5.92 13.21
C ASP A 17 -13.60 4.64 12.42
N ASP A 18 -13.56 4.70 11.07
CA ASP A 18 -13.17 3.56 10.21
C ASP A 18 -11.66 3.56 9.97
N TYR A 19 -10.93 3.47 11.08
CA TYR A 19 -9.49 3.61 11.05
C TYR A 19 -8.80 2.48 10.28
N ASP A 20 -9.37 1.26 10.27
CA ASP A 20 -8.82 0.13 9.51
C ASP A 20 -8.88 0.39 7.99
N ALA A 21 -9.95 1.02 7.51
CA ALA A 21 -10.06 1.46 6.11
C ALA A 21 -8.99 2.51 5.75
N LEU A 22 -8.71 3.44 6.67
CA LEU A 22 -7.64 4.44 6.51
C LEU A 22 -6.25 3.80 6.51
N ALA A 23 -6.00 2.83 7.39
CA ALA A 23 -4.74 2.09 7.45
C ALA A 23 -4.48 1.31 6.15
N GLY A 24 -5.52 0.67 5.61
CA GLY A 24 -5.47 0.02 4.30
C GLY A 24 -5.15 0.99 3.17
N GLY A 25 -5.81 2.16 3.14
CA GLY A 25 -5.53 3.22 2.17
C GLY A 25 -4.09 3.77 2.26
N LEU A 26 -3.55 3.95 3.47
CA LEU A 26 -2.17 4.37 3.69
C LEU A 26 -1.18 3.33 3.15
N ALA A 27 -1.38 2.04 3.48
CA ALA A 27 -0.53 0.97 3.00
C ALA A 27 -0.57 0.85 1.47
N ALA A 28 -1.76 0.96 0.88
CA ALA A 28 -1.93 0.97 -0.57
C ALA A 28 -1.17 2.15 -1.23
N GLY A 29 -1.30 3.35 -0.66
CA GLY A 29 -0.61 4.55 -1.12
C GLY A 29 0.91 4.39 -1.10
N HIS A 30 1.46 3.93 0.02
CA HIS A 30 2.90 3.68 0.17
C HIS A 30 3.43 2.64 -0.84
N ILE A 31 2.64 1.59 -1.15
CA ILE A 31 3.05 0.59 -2.13
C ILE A 31 3.13 1.18 -3.55
N ILE A 32 2.30 2.17 -3.91
CA ILE A 32 2.25 2.71 -5.28
C ILE A 32 3.05 4.01 -5.48
N GLU A 33 3.56 4.64 -4.41
CA GLU A 33 4.15 5.99 -4.49
C GLU A 33 5.51 6.05 -5.18
N CYS A 34 6.31 4.98 -5.11
CA CYS A 34 7.69 5.01 -5.58
C CYS A 34 7.86 4.52 -7.04
N GLY A 35 6.96 4.96 -7.92
CA GLY A 35 7.01 4.62 -9.34
C GLY A 35 6.84 3.11 -9.59
N GLN A 36 7.81 2.48 -10.25
CA GLN A 36 7.72 1.08 -10.70
C GLN A 36 8.28 0.06 -9.68
N GLN A 37 8.53 0.46 -8.43
CA GLN A 37 9.17 -0.45 -7.47
C GLN A 37 8.30 -1.66 -7.11
N ALA A 38 7.00 -1.46 -6.87
CA ALA A 38 6.04 -2.55 -6.64
C ALA A 38 5.83 -3.47 -7.87
N THR A 39 6.29 -3.02 -9.05
CA THR A 39 6.28 -3.81 -10.29
C THR A 39 7.67 -4.36 -10.65
N GLY A 40 8.60 -4.42 -9.69
CA GLY A 40 9.92 -5.04 -9.86
C GLY A 40 11.11 -4.07 -9.97
N GLY A 41 10.88 -2.75 -10.00
CA GLY A 41 11.93 -1.74 -10.23
C GLY A 41 13.00 -1.65 -9.12
N ASN A 42 12.71 -2.13 -7.91
CA ASN A 42 13.64 -2.21 -6.79
C ASN A 42 13.59 -3.60 -6.14
N TYR A 43 13.49 -4.64 -6.97
CA TYR A 43 13.37 -6.02 -6.52
C TYR A 43 14.69 -6.77 -6.65
N ALA A 44 15.18 -7.32 -5.53
CA ALA A 44 16.49 -7.99 -5.48
C ALA A 44 16.54 -9.30 -6.30
N PHE A 45 15.41 -10.00 -6.44
CA PHE A 45 15.27 -11.19 -7.27
C PHE A 45 14.90 -10.79 -8.72
N PHE A 46 15.69 -9.88 -9.30
CA PHE A 46 15.43 -9.28 -10.60
C PHE A 46 15.32 -10.29 -11.75
N GLN A 47 15.88 -11.50 -11.58
CA GLN A 47 15.76 -12.59 -12.55
C GLN A 47 14.33 -13.15 -12.66
N GLU A 48 13.49 -12.93 -11.65
CA GLU A 48 12.08 -13.32 -11.67
C GLU A 48 11.23 -12.33 -12.47
N VAL A 49 11.72 -11.11 -12.72
CA VAL A 49 11.02 -10.09 -13.48
C VAL A 49 11.12 -10.43 -14.99
N PRO A 50 10.01 -10.72 -15.68
CA PRO A 50 10.05 -11.21 -17.06
C PRO A 50 10.65 -10.22 -18.06
N SER A 51 10.45 -8.92 -17.82
CA SER A 51 11.01 -7.85 -18.66
C SER A 51 11.05 -6.54 -17.89
N PHE A 52 12.11 -5.77 -18.10
CA PHE A 52 12.22 -4.38 -17.64
C PHE A 52 11.90 -3.36 -18.74
N ASP A 53 11.54 -3.84 -19.94
CA ASP A 53 11.11 -2.97 -21.03
C ASP A 53 9.67 -2.52 -20.79
N ASN A 54 9.45 -1.20 -20.82
CA ASN A 54 8.15 -0.57 -20.58
C ASN A 54 7.41 -1.13 -19.33
N PRO A 55 8.00 -1.02 -18.11
CA PRO A 55 7.34 -1.54 -16.91
C PRO A 55 6.03 -0.80 -16.64
N GLY A 56 5.00 -1.55 -16.24
CA GLY A 56 3.74 -0.93 -15.83
C GLY A 56 3.92 -0.17 -14.53
N TYR A 57 3.22 0.94 -14.34
CA TYR A 57 3.08 1.53 -13.02
C TYR A 57 2.10 0.69 -12.18
N PRO A 58 2.33 0.55 -10.87
CA PRO A 58 1.43 -0.17 -9.99
C PRO A 58 0.12 0.59 -9.83
N ILE A 59 -0.97 -0.16 -9.70
CA ILE A 59 -2.33 0.31 -9.50
C ILE A 59 -2.84 -0.34 -8.22
N ALA A 60 -3.43 0.45 -7.32
CA ALA A 60 -4.16 -0.05 -6.16
C ALA A 60 -5.66 0.01 -6.41
N GLU A 61 -6.30 -1.15 -6.40
CA GLU A 61 -7.76 -1.29 -6.41
C GLU A 61 -8.22 -1.46 -4.95
N ILE A 62 -8.75 -0.40 -4.34
CA ILE A 62 -9.05 -0.35 -2.90
C ILE A 62 -10.55 -0.58 -2.67
N GLU A 63 -10.87 -1.51 -1.78
CA GLU A 63 -12.22 -1.79 -1.30
C GLU A 63 -12.65 -0.81 -0.20
N ALA A 64 -13.97 -0.68 0.01
CA ALA A 64 -14.51 0.20 1.05
C ALA A 64 -14.05 -0.17 2.48
N ASN A 65 -13.66 -1.42 2.72
CA ASN A 65 -13.16 -1.93 4.00
C ASN A 65 -11.64 -1.72 4.19
N GLY A 66 -10.95 -1.08 3.25
CA GLY A 66 -9.50 -0.85 3.27
C GLY A 66 -8.64 -1.97 2.69
N ASN A 67 -9.18 -3.17 2.44
CA ASN A 67 -8.44 -4.18 1.71
C ASN A 67 -8.20 -3.72 0.27
N PHE A 68 -7.13 -4.20 -0.36
CA PHE A 68 -6.82 -3.76 -1.71
C PHE A 68 -6.08 -4.80 -2.53
N THR A 69 -6.17 -4.68 -3.86
CA THR A 69 -5.36 -5.44 -4.80
C THR A 69 -4.34 -4.52 -5.46
N ILE A 70 -3.07 -4.92 -5.45
CA ILE A 70 -2.03 -4.31 -6.27
C ILE A 70 -1.98 -5.06 -7.60
N THR A 71 -2.03 -4.30 -8.70
CA THR A 71 -1.96 -4.79 -10.07
C THR A 71 -1.11 -3.86 -10.94
N LYS A 72 -0.87 -4.23 -12.20
CA LYS A 72 -0.36 -3.31 -13.22
C LYS A 72 -1.21 -3.36 -14.50
N HIS A 73 -0.96 -2.44 -15.42
CA HIS A 73 -1.61 -2.45 -16.73
C HIS A 73 -1.29 -3.74 -17.51
N PRO A 74 -2.28 -4.34 -18.20
CA PRO A 74 -2.05 -5.46 -19.10
C PRO A 74 -1.09 -5.09 -20.25
N GLY A 75 -0.23 -6.03 -20.64
CA GLY A 75 0.69 -5.86 -21.77
C GLY A 75 1.91 -4.98 -21.50
N THR A 76 2.11 -4.50 -20.28
CA THR A 76 3.35 -3.83 -19.87
C THR A 76 4.34 -4.82 -19.27
N GLY A 77 5.63 -4.49 -19.28
CA GLY A 77 6.66 -5.23 -18.55
C GLY A 77 6.53 -5.10 -17.04
N GLY A 78 7.56 -5.54 -16.32
CA GLY A 78 7.58 -5.66 -14.87
C GLY A 78 6.90 -6.92 -14.36
N LEU A 79 6.81 -7.03 -13.04
CA LEU A 79 6.17 -8.13 -12.34
C LEU A 79 5.47 -7.59 -11.10
N VAL A 80 4.18 -7.93 -10.92
CA VAL A 80 3.50 -7.75 -9.64
C VAL A 80 3.39 -9.11 -8.96
N SER A 81 4.23 -9.33 -7.95
CA SER A 81 4.21 -10.53 -7.13
C SER A 81 4.20 -10.20 -5.64
N VAL A 82 3.86 -11.19 -4.81
CA VAL A 82 4.00 -11.05 -3.34
C VAL A 82 5.41 -10.57 -2.97
N GLY A 83 6.43 -11.01 -3.71
CA GLY A 83 7.81 -10.59 -3.52
C GLY A 83 8.01 -9.11 -3.81
N THR A 84 7.58 -8.62 -4.97
CA THR A 84 7.75 -7.20 -5.36
C THR A 84 6.96 -6.26 -4.45
N VAL A 85 5.73 -6.65 -4.08
CA VAL A 85 4.89 -5.89 -3.15
C VAL A 85 5.51 -5.85 -1.75
N LYS A 86 6.02 -6.97 -1.23
CA LYS A 86 6.73 -6.99 0.06
C LYS A 86 8.02 -6.19 0.03
N SER A 87 8.78 -6.27 -1.07
CA SER A 87 10.01 -5.50 -1.21
C SER A 87 9.74 -4.00 -1.18
N GLN A 88 8.71 -3.53 -1.89
CA GLN A 88 8.31 -2.12 -1.83
C GLN A 88 7.74 -1.76 -0.45
N LEU A 89 6.90 -2.61 0.13
CA LEU A 89 6.34 -2.36 1.46
C LEU A 89 7.44 -2.23 2.50
N LEU A 90 8.44 -3.11 2.52
CA LEU A 90 9.54 -3.07 3.48
C LEU A 90 10.61 -2.03 3.13
N TYR A 91 10.57 -1.46 1.94
CA TYR A 91 11.46 -0.39 1.54
C TYR A 91 11.06 0.88 2.31
N GLU A 92 12.03 1.50 2.98
CA GLU A 92 11.86 2.68 3.87
C GLU A 92 11.26 2.39 5.26
N ILE A 93 10.93 1.14 5.58
CA ILE A 93 10.49 0.75 6.91
C ILE A 93 11.65 0.22 7.74
N SER A 94 11.96 0.90 8.84
CA SER A 94 12.98 0.46 9.80
C SER A 94 12.42 -0.31 11.01
N ASP A 95 11.10 -0.28 11.24
CA ASP A 95 10.42 -0.92 12.37
C ASP A 95 9.04 -1.48 11.93
N PRO A 96 8.57 -2.66 12.39
CA PRO A 96 7.26 -3.22 12.04
C PRO A 96 6.07 -2.30 12.32
N ALA A 97 6.22 -1.35 13.25
CA ALA A 97 5.26 -0.29 13.52
C ALA A 97 5.55 0.92 12.62
N TYR A 98 4.72 1.12 11.60
CA TYR A 98 4.83 2.29 10.73
C TYR A 98 4.07 3.46 11.33
N LEU A 99 4.84 4.39 11.88
CA LEU A 99 4.34 5.56 12.58
C LEU A 99 3.92 6.62 11.58
N ASN A 100 2.62 6.85 11.45
CA ASN A 100 2.03 8.02 10.79
C ASN A 100 1.44 8.94 11.90
N PRO A 101 1.48 10.27 11.78
CA PRO A 101 0.86 11.20 12.74
C PRO A 101 -0.59 10.88 13.11
N ASP A 102 -1.34 10.22 12.23
CA ASP A 102 -2.74 9.87 12.45
C ASP A 102 -2.97 8.39 12.85
N VAL A 103 -2.08 7.45 12.51
CA VAL A 103 -2.24 5.99 12.74
C VAL A 103 -0.90 5.24 12.84
N ILE A 104 -0.85 4.13 13.59
CA ILE A 104 0.27 3.16 13.55
C ILE A 104 -0.17 1.94 12.75
N ALA A 105 0.42 1.73 11.57
CA ALA A 105 0.16 0.52 10.78
C ALA A 105 1.14 -0.59 11.18
N HIS A 106 0.58 -1.70 11.69
CA HIS A 106 1.32 -2.90 12.05
C HIS A 106 1.43 -3.83 10.83
N PHE A 107 2.57 -3.81 10.16
CA PHE A 107 2.77 -4.57 8.92
C PHE A 107 2.91 -6.09 9.12
N ASP A 108 3.09 -6.54 10.37
CA ASP A 108 3.08 -7.96 10.75
C ASP A 108 1.68 -8.59 10.72
N SER A 109 0.62 -7.77 10.77
CA SER A 109 -0.77 -8.22 10.69
C SER A 109 -1.29 -8.43 9.27
N LEU A 110 -0.58 -7.92 8.26
CA LEU A 110 -1.01 -7.96 6.87
C LEU A 110 -0.93 -9.36 6.27
N LYS A 111 -2.03 -9.78 5.67
CA LYS A 111 -2.07 -10.93 4.76
C LYS A 111 -1.84 -10.43 3.35
N ILE A 112 -0.80 -10.96 2.71
CA ILE A 112 -0.42 -10.63 1.33
C ILE A 112 -0.44 -11.93 0.53
N GLU A 113 -1.34 -12.01 -0.44
CA GLU A 113 -1.65 -13.24 -1.18
C GLU A 113 -1.62 -13.00 -2.69
N GLN A 114 -1.04 -13.94 -3.45
CA GLN A 114 -1.12 -13.89 -4.91
C GLN A 114 -2.50 -14.40 -5.33
N VAL A 115 -3.28 -13.56 -6.03
CA VAL A 115 -4.66 -13.89 -6.45
C VAL A 115 -4.81 -14.01 -7.97
N GLY A 116 -3.75 -13.75 -8.72
CA GLY A 116 -3.71 -13.91 -10.18
C GLY A 116 -2.36 -13.51 -10.75
N GLU A 117 -2.24 -13.62 -12.08
CA GLU A 117 -1.10 -13.05 -12.79
C GLU A 117 -1.07 -11.54 -12.58
N ASP A 118 0.08 -11.02 -12.14
CA ASP A 118 0.27 -9.61 -11.81
C ASP A 118 -0.75 -9.03 -10.81
N ARG A 119 -1.30 -9.86 -9.91
CA ARG A 119 -2.31 -9.44 -8.94
C ARG A 119 -2.05 -9.99 -7.54
N VAL A 120 -1.86 -9.07 -6.60
CA VAL A 120 -1.58 -9.36 -5.20
C VAL A 120 -2.64 -8.70 -4.33
N TYR A 121 -3.37 -9.50 -3.57
CA TYR A 121 -4.36 -9.03 -2.62
C TYR A 121 -3.72 -8.81 -1.25
N VAL A 122 -4.05 -7.70 -0.61
CA VAL A 122 -3.59 -7.31 0.72
C VAL A 122 -4.81 -7.08 1.60
N SER A 123 -4.81 -7.70 2.78
CA SER A 123 -5.91 -7.60 3.73
C SER A 123 -5.44 -7.76 5.18
N GLY A 124 -6.37 -7.60 6.12
CA GLY A 124 -6.10 -7.84 7.54
C GLY A 124 -5.36 -6.69 8.20
N HIS A 125 -5.50 -5.48 7.65
CA HIS A 125 -5.04 -4.24 8.26
C HIS A 125 -5.60 -4.17 9.69
N ARG A 126 -4.76 -4.36 10.71
CA ARG A 126 -5.12 -4.11 12.09
C ARG A 126 -4.44 -2.86 12.57
N LEU A 127 -5.19 -2.06 13.30
CA LEU A 127 -4.62 -0.95 14.04
C LEU A 127 -4.32 -1.28 15.49
N GLN A 128 -3.34 -0.55 16.00
CA GLN A 128 -3.23 -0.18 17.40
C GLN A 128 -3.34 1.35 17.48
N PRO A 129 -4.27 1.92 18.28
CA PRO A 129 -4.36 3.36 18.43
C PRO A 129 -3.07 3.93 19.06
N THR A 130 -2.63 5.11 18.59
CA THR A 130 -1.47 5.85 19.12
C THR A 130 -1.66 6.32 20.57
N PHE A 131 -2.88 6.21 21.11
CA PHE A 131 -3.22 6.59 22.47
C PHE A 131 -4.19 5.58 23.09
N ASP A 132 -3.73 4.92 24.16
CA ASP A 132 -4.58 4.21 25.11
C ASP A 132 -4.92 5.19 26.27
N PRO A 133 -6.19 5.57 26.50
CA PRO A 133 -6.57 6.40 27.65
C PRO A 133 -6.31 5.71 29.00
N GLN A 134 -5.98 4.41 29.03
CA GLN A 134 -5.66 3.64 30.23
C GLN A 134 -4.17 3.31 30.40
N GLY A 135 -3.33 3.66 29.41
CA GLY A 135 -1.88 3.58 29.39
C GLY A 135 -1.22 2.43 30.16
N MET A 136 -0.75 1.39 29.47
CA MET A 136 0.50 0.68 29.81
C MET A 136 1.07 -0.04 28.59
N TYR A 137 2.41 -0.02 28.48
CA TYR A 137 3.22 -0.85 27.57
C TYR A 137 3.39 -2.26 28.14
#